data_AF-A0A1S2QQ24-F1
#
_entry.id   AF-A0A1S2QQ24-F1
#
_cell.length_a   1.000
_cell.length_b   1.000
_cell.length_c   1.000
_cell.angle_alpha   90.00
_cell.angle_beta   90.00
_cell.angle_gamma   90.00
#
_symmetry.space_group_name_H-M   'P 1'
#
loop_
_entity.id
_entity.type
_entity.pdbx_description
1 polymer ?
#
loop_
_entity_poly.entity_id
_entity_poly.type
_entity_poly.pdbx_seq_one_letter_code
_entity_poly.pdbx_strand_id
1 'polypeptide(L)'
;MARKNLTQPSRTSRREHARRWKRSKVSLALIGGPVILAVVAGSVFAAEGRDQRRPRQNQAAAAQPAAAAKPDPKCTLLVPDNPLTAGGLATPYRLVATDPAQGPCHEANPDQSAFVEAAILTPNGRLTVYNPLVTDKGTRPAARAARPSVPRGSTVGIWFGFNSADLTLRTSGRADSLAQGKCVNGLPGSVFGQFAYCNAPAFFRAANTQIAKGHLRIPALGRAKDGLPCPTTRDFSVVDQDGSDNVVTHYLADAHGRIAQNNAASRAALKKATRLANRGDRHHRHNGKAMSATTGAAKDLANGSDNLLLTQFMDPALGCKPFTAPDQSGDGHAASALALDELSAAAHQKTPIALVPRNDPMTLVDGRTSVAKTNAYRAGVDMPAVGAGADGDGAAFCTTLFRDPAGIRRVFKDKKLFEKAPSPDPATAPNLFGFLASRANQTFTNLGCDQLLGAADPVVLTTNANGLVTDAVLTALSQTPPPGGASPSASPSTPSAGKNTSPM
;
A
#
# COMPACT_ATOMS: atom_id res chain seq x y z
N MET A 1 -26.16 -9.46 51.71
CA MET A 1 -25.54 -8.62 52.76
C MET A 1 -24.05 -8.56 52.42
N ALA A 2 -23.33 -7.46 52.23
CA ALA A 2 -23.52 -6.06 52.57
C ALA A 2 -23.03 -5.12 51.44
N ARG A 3 -23.64 -3.93 51.38
CA ARG A 3 -23.30 -2.78 50.52
C ARG A 3 -22.23 -1.91 51.17
N LYS A 4 -21.42 -1.22 50.35
CA LYS A 4 -20.77 0.11 50.53
C LYS A 4 -19.71 0.27 49.43
N ASN A 5 -19.43 1.41 48.83
CA ASN A 5 -20.15 2.62 48.48
C ASN A 5 -19.30 3.30 47.37
N LEU A 6 -19.96 4.04 46.48
CA LEU A 6 -19.39 4.81 45.39
C LEU A 6 -18.56 6.01 45.89
N THR A 7 -17.48 6.32 45.16
CA THR A 7 -16.88 7.67 45.13
C THR A 7 -16.44 8.02 43.71
N GLN A 8 -17.19 8.93 43.08
CA GLN A 8 -16.78 9.69 41.90
C GLN A 8 -15.71 10.72 42.27
N PRO A 9 -14.84 11.11 41.31
CA PRO A 9 -14.27 12.45 41.30
C PRO A 9 -14.88 13.33 40.21
N SER A 10 -15.06 14.60 40.59
CA SER A 10 -15.78 15.68 39.93
C SER A 10 -15.09 16.27 38.70
N ARG A 11 -15.93 16.76 37.78
CA ARG A 11 -15.58 17.72 36.72
C ARG A 11 -15.10 19.04 37.34
N THR A 12 -13.78 19.29 37.35
CA THR A 12 -13.16 20.63 37.23
C THR A 12 -11.64 20.50 37.30
N SER A 13 -10.99 20.24 36.15
CA SER A 13 -9.59 20.63 35.91
C SER A 13 -9.33 20.62 34.40
N ARG A 14 -10.11 21.44 33.69
CA ARG A 14 -9.74 21.96 32.37
C ARG A 14 -9.26 23.38 32.64
N ARG A 15 -8.04 23.69 32.18
CA ARG A 15 -7.30 24.97 32.29
C ARG A 15 -6.43 25.08 33.53
N GLU A 16 -5.25 24.45 33.48
CA GLU A 16 -4.02 24.94 34.15
C GLU A 16 -2.85 23.98 33.86
N HIS A 17 -2.37 23.93 32.61
CA HIS A 17 -1.02 23.46 32.29
C HIS A 17 -0.48 24.13 31.02
N ALA A 18 -0.86 25.39 30.83
CA ALA A 18 -0.19 26.31 29.92
C ALA A 18 0.52 27.36 30.78
N ARG A 19 1.84 27.53 30.55
CA ARG A 19 2.77 28.50 31.15
C ARG A 19 3.63 27.99 32.32
N ARG A 20 4.66 27.20 32.02
CA ARG A 20 6.05 27.46 32.49
C ARG A 20 6.98 26.37 31.97
N TRP A 21 7.66 26.64 30.85
CA TRP A 21 9.12 26.49 30.73
C TRP A 21 9.55 26.91 29.32
N LYS A 22 9.86 28.20 29.20
CA LYS A 22 10.81 28.71 28.21
C LYS A 22 12.18 28.71 28.88
N ARG A 23 13.21 28.38 28.07
CA ARG A 23 14.67 28.46 28.28
C ARG A 23 15.35 27.12 28.59
N SER A 24 15.69 26.40 27.53
CA SER A 24 17.03 25.85 27.37
C SER A 24 17.37 25.82 25.88
N LYS A 25 18.48 26.50 25.52
CA LYS A 25 19.10 26.47 24.19
C LYS A 25 20.31 25.55 24.31
N VAL A 26 20.27 24.32 23.80
CA VAL A 26 21.45 23.55 23.37
C VAL A 26 21.02 22.50 22.32
N SER A 27 21.58 22.67 21.13
CA SER A 27 21.92 21.70 20.07
C SER A 27 21.06 20.43 19.89
N LEU A 28 20.18 20.45 18.88
CA LEU A 28 19.63 19.25 18.25
C LEU A 28 20.64 18.73 17.21
N ALA A 29 21.18 17.54 17.46
CA ALA A 29 21.74 16.70 16.41
C ALA A 29 20.56 16.13 15.59
N LEU A 30 20.61 16.34 14.28
CA LEU A 30 19.66 15.83 13.30
C LEU A 30 19.79 14.31 13.18
N ILE A 31 18.80 13.56 13.68
CA ILE A 31 18.53 12.19 13.24
C ILE A 31 17.46 12.31 12.16
N GLY A 32 17.93 12.35 10.90
CA GLY A 32 17.07 12.37 9.72
C GLY A 32 16.72 10.94 9.32
N GLY A 33 15.47 10.53 9.57
CA GLY A 33 14.81 9.45 8.83
C GLY A 33 14.01 10.07 7.67
N PRO A 34 14.02 9.51 6.46
CA PRO A 34 13.33 10.11 5.33
C PRO A 34 11.81 9.90 5.48
N VAL A 35 11.15 10.98 5.90
CA VAL A 35 9.75 11.24 5.55
C VAL A 35 9.72 11.50 4.06
N ILE A 36 8.95 10.70 3.32
CA ILE A 36 8.70 10.91 1.89
C ILE A 36 8.07 12.30 1.72
N LEU A 37 8.89 13.26 1.30
CA LEU A 37 8.46 14.55 0.81
C LEU A 37 8.49 14.46 -0.71
N ALA A 38 7.31 14.40 -1.34
CA ALA A 38 7.19 14.64 -2.77
C ALA A 38 7.65 16.09 -3.06
N VAL A 39 8.85 16.24 -3.61
CA VAL A 39 9.39 17.53 -4.03
C VAL A 39 8.83 17.86 -5.41
N VAL A 40 7.91 18.83 -5.45
CA VAL A 40 7.47 19.48 -6.69
C VAL A 40 8.50 20.58 -7.02
N ALA A 41 9.33 20.35 -8.03
CA ALA A 41 10.23 21.36 -8.56
C ALA A 41 9.46 22.28 -9.53
N GLY A 42 9.18 23.52 -9.11
CA GLY A 42 8.71 24.60 -9.97
C GLY A 42 9.73 25.73 -9.98
N SER A 43 10.52 25.82 -11.04
CA SER A 43 11.51 26.88 -11.24
C SER A 43 10.96 27.88 -12.26
N VAL A 44 10.67 29.11 -11.85
CA VAL A 44 10.54 30.24 -12.78
C VAL A 44 11.46 31.36 -12.29
N PHE A 45 12.45 31.66 -13.12
CA PHE A 45 13.37 32.77 -12.95
C PHE A 45 12.62 34.10 -13.10
N ALA A 46 12.82 35.01 -12.14
CA ALA A 46 12.42 36.40 -12.24
C ALA A 46 13.49 37.20 -13.00
N ALA A 47 13.08 38.00 -13.98
CA ALA A 47 13.89 39.07 -14.55
C ALA A 47 13.08 40.37 -14.50
N GLU A 48 13.63 41.37 -13.81
CA GLU A 48 13.08 42.72 -13.68
C GLU A 48 13.36 43.55 -14.93
N GLY A 49 12.40 44.40 -15.31
CA GLY A 49 12.57 45.46 -16.30
C GLY A 49 11.42 46.46 -16.20
N ARG A 50 11.72 47.67 -15.68
CA ARG A 50 10.82 48.83 -15.56
C ARG A 50 10.42 49.33 -16.96
N ASP A 51 9.17 49.73 -17.20
CA ASP A 51 8.68 51.10 -17.00
C ASP A 51 7.32 51.38 -17.71
N GLN A 52 6.54 52.30 -17.11
CA GLN A 52 5.51 53.18 -17.70
C GLN A 52 4.05 52.75 -17.98
N ARG A 53 3.16 53.50 -17.26
CA ARG A 53 1.86 54.10 -17.63
C ARG A 53 0.58 53.23 -17.63
N ARG A 54 -0.25 53.53 -16.61
CA ARG A 54 -1.67 53.18 -16.42
C ARG A 54 -2.55 53.53 -17.64
N PRO A 55 -3.63 52.75 -17.85
CA PRO A 55 -4.95 53.27 -17.46
C PRO A 55 -5.75 52.30 -16.55
N ARG A 56 -6.57 52.87 -15.67
CA ARG A 56 -7.48 52.15 -14.76
C ARG A 56 -8.45 51.27 -15.56
N GLN A 57 -8.28 49.95 -15.48
CA GLN A 57 -9.33 48.99 -15.77
C GLN A 57 -9.85 48.42 -14.45
N ASN A 58 -11.18 48.37 -14.31
CA ASN A 58 -11.87 47.67 -13.23
C ASN A 58 -11.48 46.18 -13.27
N GLN A 59 -10.45 45.80 -12.50
CA GLN A 59 -10.14 44.40 -12.25
C GLN A 59 -11.04 43.92 -11.12
N ALA A 60 -12.12 43.23 -11.48
CA ALA A 60 -12.65 42.19 -10.62
C ALA A 60 -11.47 41.24 -10.34
N ALA A 61 -11.01 41.21 -9.09
CA ALA A 61 -9.93 40.33 -8.68
C ALA A 61 -10.38 38.89 -9.00
N ALA A 62 -9.85 38.33 -10.09
CA ALA A 62 -9.96 36.91 -10.36
C ALA A 62 -9.33 36.22 -9.14
N ALA A 63 -10.15 35.56 -8.34
CA ALA A 63 -9.67 34.75 -7.24
C ALA A 63 -8.60 33.81 -7.80
N GLN A 64 -7.36 33.97 -7.32
CA GLN A 64 -6.32 32.98 -7.58
C GLN A 64 -6.92 31.62 -7.22
N PRO A 65 -6.75 30.58 -8.07
CA PRO A 65 -7.15 29.23 -7.71
C PRO A 65 -6.53 28.95 -6.34
N ALA A 66 -7.38 28.65 -5.35
CA ALA A 66 -6.88 28.22 -4.05
C ALA A 66 -5.89 27.08 -4.31
N ALA A 67 -4.67 27.19 -3.76
CA ALA A 67 -3.70 26.13 -3.85
C ALA A 67 -4.40 24.82 -3.45
N ALA A 68 -4.30 23.80 -4.30
CA ALA A 68 -4.94 22.52 -4.05
C ALA A 68 -4.55 22.05 -2.64
N ALA A 69 -5.56 21.78 -1.80
CA ALA A 69 -5.31 21.34 -0.44
C ALA A 69 -4.45 20.07 -0.49
N LYS A 70 -3.42 19.99 0.36
CA LYS A 70 -2.60 18.79 0.47
C LYS A 70 -3.52 17.60 0.80
N PRO A 71 -3.43 16.48 0.07
CA PRO A 71 -4.23 15.29 0.37
C PRO A 71 -3.97 14.78 1.80
N ASP A 72 -5.02 14.35 2.51
CA ASP A 72 -4.90 13.71 3.83
C ASP A 72 -4.31 12.29 3.65
N PRO A 73 -3.17 11.96 4.28
CA PRO A 73 -2.60 10.62 4.20
C PRO A 73 -3.41 9.58 5.00
N LYS A 74 -4.41 10.01 5.80
CA LYS A 74 -5.23 9.15 6.66
C LYS A 74 -6.70 9.24 6.29
N CYS A 75 -7.23 8.21 5.65
CA CYS A 75 -8.65 8.16 5.28
C CYS A 75 -9.42 7.18 6.15
N THR A 76 -10.72 7.41 6.23
CA THR A 76 -11.67 6.53 6.90
C THR A 76 -12.59 5.90 5.87
N LEU A 77 -12.75 4.58 5.92
CA LEU A 77 -13.72 3.85 5.12
C LEU A 77 -14.94 3.48 5.97
N LEU A 78 -16.11 3.95 5.55
CA LEU A 78 -17.38 3.63 6.18
C LEU A 78 -17.92 2.30 5.66
N VAL A 79 -17.95 1.28 6.51
CA VAL A 79 -18.41 -0.09 6.21
C VAL A 79 -19.95 -0.15 6.24
N PRO A 80 -20.61 -0.64 5.16
CA PRO A 80 -22.06 -0.76 5.08
C PRO A 80 -22.61 -1.77 6.10
N ASP A 81 -23.87 -1.60 6.49
CA ASP A 81 -24.56 -2.57 7.35
C ASP A 81 -24.61 -3.95 6.68
N ASN A 82 -24.51 -5.01 7.49
CA ASN A 82 -24.50 -6.41 7.07
C ASN A 82 -23.47 -6.71 5.96
N PRO A 83 -22.18 -6.35 6.14
CA PRO A 83 -21.19 -6.35 5.06
C PRO A 83 -20.93 -7.74 4.46
N LEU A 84 -21.22 -8.82 5.19
CA LEU A 84 -21.06 -10.21 4.76
C LEU A 84 -22.24 -10.76 3.93
N THR A 85 -23.23 -9.94 3.62
CA THR A 85 -24.42 -10.32 2.83
C THR A 85 -24.34 -9.80 1.40
N ALA A 86 -25.12 -10.36 0.49
CA ALA A 86 -25.21 -9.86 -0.88
C ALA A 86 -25.59 -8.35 -0.94
N GLY A 87 -26.47 -7.91 -0.04
CA GLY A 87 -26.86 -6.50 0.07
C GLY A 87 -25.73 -5.60 0.59
N GLY A 88 -25.01 -6.05 1.62
CA GLY A 88 -23.86 -5.33 2.16
C GLY A 88 -22.71 -5.20 1.15
N LEU A 89 -22.36 -6.30 0.47
CA LEU A 89 -21.34 -6.29 -0.59
C LEU A 89 -21.73 -5.39 -1.78
N ALA A 90 -23.01 -5.35 -2.16
CA ALA A 90 -23.48 -4.47 -3.24
C ALA A 90 -23.56 -2.99 -2.86
N THR A 91 -23.52 -2.67 -1.56
CA THR A 91 -23.64 -1.30 -1.06
C THR A 91 -22.27 -0.63 -1.09
N PRO A 92 -22.12 0.53 -1.77
CA PRO A 92 -20.84 1.20 -1.81
C PRO A 92 -20.31 1.56 -0.42
N TYR A 93 -19.05 1.20 -0.19
CA TYR A 93 -18.28 1.69 0.94
C TYR A 93 -17.96 3.17 0.69
N ARG A 94 -17.93 3.97 1.76
CA ARG A 94 -17.80 5.43 1.61
C ARG A 94 -16.49 5.93 2.21
N LEU A 95 -15.63 6.51 1.38
CA LEU A 95 -14.39 7.15 1.79
C LEU A 95 -14.67 8.56 2.34
N VAL A 96 -14.00 8.90 3.44
CA VAL A 96 -13.97 10.25 4.02
C VAL A 96 -12.58 10.55 4.57
N ALA A 97 -12.23 11.83 4.72
CA ALA A 97 -11.08 12.23 5.52
C ALA A 97 -11.28 11.80 6.98
N THR A 98 -10.22 11.25 7.59
CA THR A 98 -10.24 10.92 9.02
C THR A 98 -10.22 12.20 9.85
N ASP A 99 -9.38 13.15 9.46
CA ASP A 99 -9.36 14.50 9.98
C ASP A 99 -9.43 15.50 8.81
N PRO A 100 -10.62 16.08 8.53
CA PRO A 100 -10.76 17.05 7.44
C PRO A 100 -9.84 18.27 7.54
N ALA A 101 -9.25 18.56 8.71
CA ALA A 101 -8.26 19.62 8.86
C ALA A 101 -6.89 19.28 8.24
N GLN A 102 -6.60 17.99 8.01
CA GLN A 102 -5.36 17.51 7.39
C GLN A 102 -5.44 17.41 5.86
N GLY A 103 -6.62 17.61 5.30
CA GLY A 103 -6.87 17.56 3.86
C GLY A 103 -8.11 16.75 3.51
N PRO A 104 -8.53 16.76 2.23
CA PRO A 104 -9.57 15.87 1.75
C PRO A 104 -9.03 14.47 1.44
N CYS A 105 -9.93 13.50 1.41
CA CYS A 105 -9.72 12.18 0.81
C CYS A 105 -10.61 12.06 -0.42
N HIS A 106 -10.01 11.65 -1.54
CA HIS A 106 -10.72 11.46 -2.80
C HIS A 106 -10.39 10.10 -3.40
N GLU A 107 -11.40 9.26 -3.57
CA GLU A 107 -11.24 7.91 -4.11
C GLU A 107 -10.70 7.93 -5.56
N ALA A 108 -10.95 9.00 -6.31
CA ALA A 108 -10.42 9.18 -7.66
C ALA A 108 -8.94 9.59 -7.70
N ASN A 109 -8.34 9.93 -6.55
CA ASN A 109 -6.91 10.17 -6.41
C ASN A 109 -6.21 8.82 -6.14
N PRO A 110 -5.37 8.31 -7.06
CA PRO A 110 -4.71 7.00 -6.89
C PRO A 110 -3.89 6.90 -5.62
N ASP A 111 -3.32 8.00 -5.15
CA ASP A 111 -2.49 8.03 -3.94
C ASP A 111 -3.33 8.02 -2.64
N GLN A 112 -4.66 7.98 -2.77
CA GLN A 112 -5.65 7.91 -1.69
C GLN A 112 -6.79 6.93 -1.96
N SER A 113 -6.73 6.13 -3.03
CA SER A 113 -7.78 5.17 -3.33
C SER A 113 -7.81 4.05 -2.28
N ALA A 114 -9.00 3.71 -1.82
CA ALA A 114 -9.24 2.57 -0.93
C ALA A 114 -9.95 1.46 -1.70
N PHE A 115 -9.59 0.21 -1.42
CA PHE A 115 -10.02 -0.95 -2.17
C PHE A 115 -10.68 -1.97 -1.25
N VAL A 116 -11.65 -2.70 -1.78
CA VAL A 116 -12.35 -3.76 -1.05
C VAL A 116 -12.40 -4.98 -1.95
N GLU A 117 -12.10 -6.13 -1.38
CA GLU A 117 -12.12 -7.42 -2.06
C GLU A 117 -12.80 -8.44 -1.16
N ALA A 118 -13.71 -9.24 -1.73
CA ALA A 118 -14.42 -10.27 -1.00
C ALA A 118 -14.24 -11.63 -1.66
N ALA A 119 -14.03 -12.65 -0.84
CA ALA A 119 -14.06 -14.04 -1.26
C ALA A 119 -15.28 -14.73 -0.65
N ILE A 120 -16.06 -15.42 -1.49
CA ILE A 120 -17.32 -16.07 -1.13
C ILE A 120 -17.15 -17.56 -1.32
N LEU A 121 -17.21 -18.32 -0.23
CA LEU A 121 -17.09 -19.77 -0.23
C LEU A 121 -18.41 -20.43 0.14
N THR A 122 -18.95 -21.26 -0.75
CA THR A 122 -20.18 -22.03 -0.48
C THR A 122 -19.89 -23.28 0.38
N PRO A 123 -20.93 -23.86 1.02
CA PRO A 123 -20.78 -25.09 1.81
C PRO A 123 -20.24 -26.31 1.05
N ASN A 124 -20.36 -26.33 -0.28
CA ASN A 124 -19.84 -27.38 -1.16
C ASN A 124 -18.48 -27.02 -1.82
N GLY A 125 -17.79 -25.98 -1.34
CA GLY A 125 -16.43 -25.65 -1.79
C GLY A 125 -16.32 -24.80 -3.05
N ARG A 126 -17.44 -24.27 -3.59
CA ARG A 126 -17.37 -23.31 -4.70
C ARG A 126 -16.90 -21.96 -4.17
N LEU A 127 -15.80 -21.48 -4.75
CA LEU A 127 -15.17 -20.20 -4.43
C LEU A 127 -15.42 -19.20 -5.55
N THR A 128 -15.81 -17.96 -5.21
CA THR A 128 -15.92 -16.84 -6.13
C THR A 128 -15.40 -15.56 -5.47
N VAL A 129 -15.01 -14.58 -6.30
CA VAL A 129 -14.55 -13.25 -5.88
C VAL A 129 -15.65 -12.22 -6.15
N TYR A 130 -15.65 -11.13 -5.41
CA TYR A 130 -16.44 -9.94 -5.69
C TYR A 130 -15.73 -8.72 -5.11
N ASN A 131 -15.65 -7.62 -5.85
CA ASN A 131 -14.96 -6.40 -5.43
C ASN A 131 -15.97 -5.30 -5.08
N PRO A 132 -16.35 -5.11 -3.79
CA PRO A 132 -17.31 -4.08 -3.39
C PRO A 132 -16.84 -2.68 -3.77
N LEU A 133 -17.73 -1.86 -4.33
CA LEU A 133 -17.36 -0.53 -4.79
C LEU A 133 -17.03 0.43 -3.63
N VAL A 134 -15.99 1.23 -3.78
CA VAL A 134 -15.72 2.41 -2.93
C VAL A 134 -16.12 3.70 -3.66
N THR A 135 -16.66 4.66 -2.92
CA THR A 135 -17.01 6.00 -3.42
C THR A 135 -16.73 7.06 -2.37
N ASP A 136 -16.49 8.30 -2.78
CA ASP A 136 -16.46 9.44 -1.85
C ASP A 136 -17.84 9.63 -1.20
N LYS A 137 -17.85 9.91 0.11
CA LYS A 137 -19.11 10.18 0.81
C LYS A 137 -19.87 11.34 0.17
N GLY A 138 -21.14 11.10 -0.15
CA GLY A 138 -22.02 12.10 -0.77
C GLY A 138 -22.01 12.07 -2.30
N THR A 139 -21.14 11.27 -2.91
CA THR A 139 -21.14 11.06 -4.36
C THR A 139 -22.00 9.87 -4.76
N ARG A 140 -22.32 9.79 -6.06
CA ARG A 140 -22.97 8.63 -6.66
C ARG A 140 -21.94 7.88 -7.52
N PRO A 141 -21.99 6.53 -7.54
CA PRO A 141 -21.23 5.74 -8.49
C PRO A 141 -21.39 6.21 -9.94
N ALA A 142 -20.33 6.07 -10.75
CA ALA A 142 -20.40 6.36 -12.18
C ALA A 142 -21.27 5.34 -12.93
N ALA A 143 -21.37 4.13 -12.40
CA ALA A 143 -22.25 3.06 -12.86
C ALA A 143 -22.80 2.27 -11.66
N ARG A 144 -23.93 1.59 -11.85
CA ARG A 144 -24.53 0.75 -10.81
C ARG A 144 -23.61 -0.44 -10.50
N ALA A 145 -23.37 -0.70 -9.22
CA ALA A 145 -22.63 -1.88 -8.78
C ALA A 145 -23.33 -3.17 -9.24
N ALA A 146 -22.53 -4.15 -9.66
CA ALA A 146 -22.96 -5.51 -9.92
C ALA A 146 -23.60 -6.09 -8.66
N ARG A 147 -24.58 -6.99 -8.83
CA ARG A 147 -25.22 -7.66 -7.70
C ARG A 147 -24.50 -8.98 -7.45
N PRO A 148 -23.86 -9.18 -6.28
CA PRO A 148 -23.28 -10.46 -5.94
C PRO A 148 -24.38 -11.46 -5.59
N SER A 149 -24.11 -12.72 -5.90
CA SER A 149 -24.78 -13.89 -5.36
C SER A 149 -23.99 -14.39 -4.15
N VAL A 150 -24.65 -14.41 -2.99
CA VAL A 150 -24.13 -15.03 -1.77
C VAL A 150 -25.12 -16.14 -1.37
N PRO A 151 -24.93 -17.39 -1.84
CA PRO A 151 -25.81 -18.50 -1.48
C PRO A 151 -25.91 -18.68 0.04
N ARG A 152 -27.07 -19.17 0.50
CA ARG A 152 -27.28 -19.43 1.94
C ARG A 152 -26.23 -20.41 2.47
N GLY A 153 -25.68 -20.10 3.64
CA GLY A 153 -24.62 -20.88 4.26
C GLY A 153 -23.21 -20.60 3.73
N SER A 154 -23.06 -19.71 2.73
CA SER A 154 -21.73 -19.26 2.31
C SER A 154 -21.00 -18.55 3.43
N THR A 155 -19.69 -18.72 3.50
CA THR A 155 -18.80 -17.91 4.34
C THR A 155 -18.15 -16.84 3.47
N VAL A 156 -18.24 -15.59 3.89
CA VAL A 156 -17.66 -14.44 3.19
C VAL A 156 -16.49 -13.90 4.00
N GLY A 157 -15.32 -13.76 3.38
CA GLY A 157 -14.23 -12.94 3.91
C GLY A 157 -14.14 -11.64 3.10
N ILE A 158 -13.73 -10.55 3.75
CA ILE A 158 -13.51 -9.25 3.11
C ILE A 158 -12.15 -8.73 3.53
N TRP A 159 -11.39 -8.18 2.59
CA TRP A 159 -10.10 -7.53 2.80
C TRP A 159 -10.15 -6.11 2.25
N PHE A 160 -9.32 -5.26 2.83
CA PHE A 160 -9.24 -3.85 2.49
C PHE A 160 -7.80 -3.52 2.18
N GLY A 161 -7.62 -2.68 1.16
CA GLY A 161 -6.33 -2.07 0.86
C GLY A 161 -6.44 -0.57 0.65
N PHE A 162 -5.32 0.13 0.78
CA PHE A 162 -5.28 1.58 0.67
C PHE A 162 -3.92 2.05 0.16
N ASN A 163 -3.90 3.06 -0.71
CA ASN A 163 -2.65 3.53 -1.34
C ASN A 163 -1.97 4.70 -0.60
N SER A 164 -2.50 5.13 0.55
CA SER A 164 -1.88 6.16 1.40
C SER A 164 -1.47 5.56 2.76
N ALA A 165 -1.22 6.38 3.79
CA ALA A 165 -0.66 5.89 5.04
C ALA A 165 -1.63 5.01 5.87
N ASP A 166 -2.75 5.57 6.33
CA ASP A 166 -3.65 4.87 7.27
C ASP A 166 -5.09 4.81 6.73
N LEU A 167 -5.65 3.60 6.67
CA LEU A 167 -7.08 3.37 6.48
C LEU A 167 -7.75 2.98 7.79
N THR A 168 -8.65 3.83 8.28
CA THR A 168 -9.47 3.54 9.46
C THR A 168 -10.84 3.02 9.06
N LEU A 169 -11.27 1.88 9.57
CA LEU A 169 -12.64 1.38 9.37
C LEU A 169 -13.60 1.96 10.41
N ARG A 170 -14.77 2.43 9.96
CA ARG A 170 -15.86 2.90 10.84
C ARG A 170 -17.21 2.38 10.35
N THR A 171 -18.19 2.30 11.26
CA THR A 171 -19.57 2.02 10.84
C THR A 171 -20.14 3.15 9.98
N SER A 172 -20.89 2.79 8.94
CA SER A 172 -21.55 3.74 8.03
C SER A 172 -22.92 4.22 8.52
N GLY A 173 -23.50 3.55 9.53
CA GLY A 173 -24.90 3.71 9.96
C GLY A 173 -25.07 3.69 11.48
N ARG A 174 -26.30 3.41 11.94
CA ARG A 174 -26.62 3.27 13.37
C ARG A 174 -26.26 1.88 13.91
N ALA A 175 -26.25 0.87 13.05
CA ALA A 175 -25.88 -0.49 13.44
C ALA A 175 -24.35 -0.62 13.49
N ASP A 176 -23.84 -1.50 14.35
CA ASP A 176 -22.40 -1.76 14.42
C ASP A 176 -21.97 -2.71 13.30
N SER A 177 -21.77 -2.15 12.10
CA SER A 177 -21.38 -2.92 10.92
C SER A 177 -20.00 -3.59 11.07
N LEU A 178 -19.11 -3.02 11.88
CA LEU A 178 -17.80 -3.62 12.16
C LEU A 178 -17.95 -4.89 12.98
N ALA A 179 -18.81 -4.88 14.01
CA ALA A 179 -19.13 -6.09 14.78
C ALA A 179 -19.87 -7.13 13.91
N GLN A 180 -20.83 -6.70 13.08
CA GLN A 180 -21.54 -7.60 12.15
C GLN A 180 -20.59 -8.27 11.15
N GLY A 181 -19.61 -7.52 10.64
CA GLY A 181 -18.58 -8.03 9.74
C GLY A 181 -17.45 -8.78 10.45
N LYS A 182 -17.36 -8.69 11.79
CA LYS A 182 -16.18 -9.15 12.56
C LYS A 182 -14.89 -8.54 11.99
N CYS A 183 -14.92 -7.22 11.82
CA CYS A 183 -13.84 -6.46 11.21
C CYS A 183 -12.68 -6.25 12.20
N VAL A 184 -11.46 -6.37 11.70
CA VAL A 184 -10.21 -6.14 12.41
C VAL A 184 -9.37 -5.21 11.54
N ASN A 185 -8.99 -4.08 12.11
CA ASN A 185 -8.20 -3.04 11.45
C ASN A 185 -6.93 -2.72 12.25
N GLY A 186 -6.54 -3.58 13.19
CA GLY A 186 -5.41 -3.41 14.09
C GLY A 186 -5.78 -3.69 15.54
N LEU A 187 -5.09 -3.01 16.46
CA LEU A 187 -5.45 -2.93 17.88
C LEU A 187 -6.14 -1.59 18.18
N PRO A 188 -6.86 -1.44 19.30
CA PRO A 188 -7.41 -0.15 19.70
C PRO A 188 -6.35 0.96 19.71
N GLY A 189 -6.58 2.01 18.92
CA GLY A 189 -5.64 3.14 18.77
C GLY A 189 -4.43 2.89 17.88
N SER A 190 -4.30 1.70 17.28
CA SER A 190 -3.16 1.34 16.42
C SER A 190 -3.64 0.51 15.24
N VAL A 191 -3.97 1.18 14.14
CA VAL A 191 -4.40 0.50 12.91
C VAL A 191 -3.24 -0.23 12.24
N PHE A 192 -3.53 -1.19 11.35
CA PHE A 192 -2.47 -1.83 10.56
C PHE A 192 -1.82 -0.87 9.55
N GLY A 193 -2.48 0.24 9.18
CA GLY A 193 -2.01 1.14 8.13
C GLY A 193 -2.87 0.95 6.90
N GLN A 194 -2.31 0.35 5.85
CA GLN A 194 -2.97 0.15 4.55
C GLN A 194 -3.96 -1.04 4.55
N PHE A 195 -3.80 -1.96 5.49
CA PHE A 195 -4.54 -3.23 5.55
C PHE A 195 -5.71 -3.23 6.55
N ALA A 196 -6.77 -3.98 6.23
CA ALA A 196 -7.76 -4.45 7.20
C ALA A 196 -8.49 -5.69 6.67
N TYR A 197 -9.31 -6.32 7.50
CA TYR A 197 -10.21 -7.38 7.05
C TYR A 197 -11.50 -7.48 7.86
N CYS A 198 -12.50 -8.17 7.32
CA CYS A 198 -13.70 -8.62 8.02
C CYS A 198 -13.90 -10.12 7.80
N ASN A 199 -14.07 -10.86 8.90
CA ASN A 199 -14.38 -12.30 8.90
C ASN A 199 -13.33 -13.23 8.24
N ALA A 200 -12.12 -12.75 7.92
CA ALA A 200 -11.06 -13.55 7.28
C ALA A 200 -10.72 -14.85 8.02
N PRO A 201 -10.53 -14.90 9.36
CA PRO A 201 -10.25 -16.15 10.05
C PRO A 201 -11.36 -17.20 9.90
N ALA A 202 -12.62 -16.80 9.82
CA ALA A 202 -13.72 -17.74 9.60
C ALA A 202 -13.75 -18.24 8.16
N PHE A 203 -13.46 -17.37 7.19
CA PHE A 203 -13.30 -17.74 5.79
C PHE A 203 -12.20 -18.78 5.61
N PHE A 204 -10.99 -18.54 6.12
CA PHE A 204 -9.88 -19.49 5.95
C PHE A 204 -10.14 -20.83 6.65
N ARG A 205 -10.73 -20.85 7.84
CA ARG A 205 -11.16 -22.12 8.48
C ARG A 205 -12.17 -22.88 7.63
N ALA A 206 -13.13 -22.18 7.02
CA ALA A 206 -14.10 -22.80 6.13
C ALA A 206 -13.43 -23.33 4.86
N ALA A 207 -12.52 -22.56 4.25
CA ALA A 207 -11.75 -22.96 3.07
C ALA A 207 -10.89 -24.19 3.35
N ASN A 208 -10.10 -24.17 4.42
CA ASN A 208 -9.27 -25.30 4.85
C ASN A 208 -10.10 -26.55 5.16
N THR A 209 -11.32 -26.39 5.69
CA THR A 209 -12.26 -27.51 5.84
C THR A 209 -12.71 -28.09 4.50
N GLN A 210 -13.00 -27.24 3.50
CA GLN A 210 -13.39 -27.70 2.16
C GLN A 210 -12.21 -28.31 1.39
N ILE A 211 -10.98 -27.84 1.64
CA ILE A 211 -9.74 -28.43 1.10
C ILE A 211 -9.54 -29.83 1.67
N ALA A 212 -9.65 -29.99 3.00
CA ALA A 212 -9.52 -31.28 3.66
C ALA A 212 -10.59 -32.30 3.18
N LYS A 213 -11.78 -31.82 2.81
CA LYS A 213 -12.85 -32.64 2.20
C LYS A 213 -12.67 -32.91 0.70
N GLY A 214 -11.68 -32.30 0.05
CA GLY A 214 -11.47 -32.39 -1.39
C GLY A 214 -12.50 -31.62 -2.24
N HIS A 215 -13.35 -30.80 -1.62
CA HIS A 215 -14.38 -29.99 -2.29
C HIS A 215 -13.79 -28.70 -2.90
N LEU A 216 -12.82 -28.08 -2.21
CA LEU A 216 -12.04 -26.97 -2.74
C LEU A 216 -10.65 -27.50 -3.09
N ARG A 217 -10.24 -27.35 -4.35
CA ARG A 217 -8.91 -27.76 -4.82
C ARG A 217 -8.04 -26.54 -5.03
N ILE A 218 -6.89 -26.51 -4.37
CA ILE A 218 -5.87 -25.49 -4.60
C ILE A 218 -4.94 -25.98 -5.71
N PRO A 219 -4.82 -25.28 -6.85
CA PRO A 219 -3.91 -25.66 -7.92
C PRO A 219 -2.47 -25.77 -7.42
N ALA A 220 -1.73 -26.78 -7.89
CA ALA A 220 -0.30 -26.86 -7.60
C ALA A 220 0.46 -25.69 -8.24
N LEU A 221 1.56 -25.28 -7.62
CA LEU A 221 2.43 -24.25 -8.18
C LEU A 221 3.02 -24.73 -9.51
N GLY A 222 3.09 -23.81 -10.47
CA GLY A 222 3.81 -24.04 -11.73
C GLY A 222 5.33 -24.05 -11.52
N ARG A 223 6.05 -24.25 -12.63
CA ARG A 223 7.50 -24.03 -12.71
C ARG A 223 7.77 -22.74 -13.45
N ALA A 224 8.49 -21.82 -12.81
CA ALA A 224 8.89 -20.56 -13.41
C ALA A 224 10.00 -20.76 -14.47
N LYS A 225 10.21 -19.74 -15.30
CA LYS A 225 11.25 -19.71 -16.37
C LYS A 225 12.68 -19.87 -15.84
N ASP A 226 12.91 -19.57 -14.57
CA ASP A 226 14.18 -19.75 -13.84
C ASP A 226 14.43 -21.21 -13.41
N GLY A 227 13.43 -22.09 -13.61
CA GLY A 227 13.44 -23.48 -13.20
C GLY A 227 13.08 -23.73 -11.74
N LEU A 228 12.69 -22.71 -10.97
CA LEU A 228 12.21 -22.86 -9.60
C LEU A 228 10.68 -22.97 -9.57
N PRO A 229 10.07 -23.39 -8.45
CA PRO A 229 8.63 -23.26 -8.26
C PRO A 229 8.19 -21.80 -8.46
N CYS A 230 7.01 -21.60 -9.03
CA CYS A 230 6.39 -20.28 -9.07
C CYS A 230 6.26 -19.70 -7.65
N PRO A 231 6.57 -18.41 -7.46
CA PRO A 231 6.50 -17.79 -6.14
C PRO A 231 5.06 -17.75 -5.62
N THR A 232 4.93 -17.62 -4.31
CA THR A 232 3.67 -17.27 -3.63
C THR A 232 3.89 -16.00 -2.81
N THR A 233 2.85 -15.45 -2.20
CA THR A 233 2.96 -14.29 -1.27
C THR A 233 3.88 -14.56 -0.08
N ARG A 234 4.20 -15.83 0.20
CA ARG A 234 5.11 -16.24 1.27
C ARG A 234 6.51 -16.63 0.76
N ASP A 235 6.84 -16.26 -0.48
CA ASP A 235 8.17 -16.43 -1.06
C ASP A 235 9.00 -15.14 -0.85
N PHE A 236 10.23 -15.26 -0.36
CA PHE A 236 11.09 -14.11 -0.08
C PHE A 236 11.47 -13.30 -1.34
N SER A 237 11.30 -13.85 -2.55
CA SER A 237 11.52 -13.11 -3.80
C SER A 237 10.41 -12.11 -4.15
N VAL A 238 9.30 -12.06 -3.39
CA VAL A 238 8.30 -10.97 -3.47
C VAL A 238 8.82 -9.69 -2.82
N VAL A 239 9.97 -9.76 -2.11
CA VAL A 239 10.84 -8.65 -1.65
C VAL A 239 10.23 -7.59 -0.74
N ASP A 240 9.05 -7.82 -0.16
CA ASP A 240 8.48 -6.97 0.88
C ASP A 240 8.51 -7.63 2.28
N GLN A 241 8.43 -6.82 3.33
CA GLN A 241 8.34 -7.28 4.72
C GLN A 241 7.00 -7.96 5.06
N ASP A 242 6.00 -7.77 4.20
CA ASP A 242 4.61 -8.15 4.38
C ASP A 242 3.96 -8.51 3.04
N GLY A 243 4.40 -9.60 2.40
CA GLY A 243 3.92 -10.04 1.08
C GLY A 243 2.41 -10.27 0.89
N SER A 244 1.58 -9.97 1.89
CA SER A 244 0.13 -10.08 1.95
C SER A 244 -0.49 -8.80 2.56
N ASP A 245 -0.19 -7.64 1.98
CA ASP A 245 -0.47 -6.33 2.58
C ASP A 245 -1.79 -5.69 2.20
N ASN A 246 -2.43 -6.15 1.12
CA ASN A 246 -3.45 -5.37 0.43
C ASN A 246 -4.26 -6.26 -0.57
N VAL A 247 -5.02 -5.69 -1.50
CA VAL A 247 -5.92 -6.46 -2.40
C VAL A 247 -5.55 -6.30 -3.88
N VAL A 248 -6.10 -7.14 -4.76
CA VAL A 248 -5.86 -7.02 -6.22
C VAL A 248 -6.98 -6.28 -6.96
N THR A 249 -7.95 -5.73 -6.24
CA THR A 249 -9.10 -5.00 -6.80
C THR A 249 -8.68 -3.81 -7.66
N HIS A 250 -9.35 -3.64 -8.81
CA HIS A 250 -9.30 -2.43 -9.64
C HIS A 250 -10.66 -1.74 -9.75
N TYR A 251 -10.64 -0.40 -9.81
CA TYR A 251 -11.80 0.42 -10.14
C TYR A 251 -11.56 1.30 -11.37
N LEU A 252 -12.64 1.86 -11.89
CA LEU A 252 -12.62 2.86 -12.94
C LEU A 252 -13.12 4.20 -12.40
N ALA A 253 -12.30 5.25 -12.50
CA ALA A 253 -12.69 6.62 -12.21
C ALA A 253 -13.00 7.40 -13.49
N ASP A 254 -14.10 8.17 -13.47
CA ASP A 254 -14.42 9.11 -14.53
C ASP A 254 -13.77 10.49 -14.32
N ALA A 255 -13.88 11.36 -15.32
CA ALA A 255 -13.30 12.71 -15.26
C ALA A 255 -13.91 13.62 -14.17
N HIS A 256 -15.04 13.23 -13.58
CA HIS A 256 -15.70 13.94 -12.48
C HIS A 256 -15.41 13.31 -11.12
N GLY A 257 -14.48 12.34 -11.06
CA GLY A 257 -14.11 11.63 -9.84
C GLY A 257 -15.16 10.61 -9.36
N ARG A 258 -16.12 10.23 -10.19
CA ARG A 258 -17.07 9.16 -9.85
C ARG A 258 -16.47 7.81 -10.17
N ILE A 259 -16.71 6.84 -9.30
CA ILE A 259 -16.08 5.51 -9.35
C ILE A 259 -17.07 4.45 -9.82
N ALA A 260 -16.58 3.46 -10.55
CA ALA A 260 -17.32 2.26 -10.94
C ALA A 260 -16.45 1.01 -10.84
N GLN A 261 -17.09 -0.15 -10.72
CA GLN A 261 -16.41 -1.45 -10.81
C GLN A 261 -15.81 -1.65 -12.20
N ASN A 262 -14.72 -2.41 -12.30
CA ASN A 262 -14.02 -2.63 -13.56
C ASN A 262 -14.67 -3.74 -14.43
N ASN A 263 -15.90 -3.50 -14.90
CA ASN A 263 -16.67 -4.46 -15.71
C ASN A 263 -17.24 -3.86 -17.01
N ALA A 264 -17.76 -4.72 -17.89
CA ALA A 264 -18.27 -4.36 -19.20
C ALA A 264 -19.41 -3.34 -19.12
N ALA A 265 -20.34 -3.52 -18.18
CA ALA A 265 -21.45 -2.60 -17.96
C ALA A 265 -20.97 -1.20 -17.56
N SER A 266 -20.00 -1.13 -16.64
CA SER A 266 -19.39 0.14 -16.19
C SER A 266 -18.60 0.81 -17.29
N ARG A 267 -17.76 0.07 -18.02
CA ARG A 267 -17.04 0.59 -19.20
C ARG A 267 -18.00 1.15 -20.25
N ALA A 268 -19.14 0.50 -20.49
CA ALA A 268 -20.16 0.99 -21.41
C ALA A 268 -20.85 2.27 -20.90
N ALA A 269 -21.17 2.33 -19.61
CA ALA A 269 -21.78 3.51 -18.98
C ALA A 269 -20.84 4.73 -19.04
N LEU A 270 -19.56 4.54 -18.77
CA LEU A 270 -18.53 5.58 -18.85
C LEU A 270 -18.35 6.09 -20.29
N LYS A 271 -18.23 5.18 -21.26
CA LYS A 271 -18.16 5.54 -22.69
C LYS A 271 -19.39 6.34 -23.13
N LYS A 272 -20.59 5.97 -22.67
CA LYS A 272 -21.83 6.71 -22.96
C LYS A 272 -21.80 8.11 -22.33
N ALA A 273 -21.37 8.23 -21.08
CA ALA A 273 -21.27 9.52 -20.39
C ALA A 273 -20.31 10.48 -21.11
N THR A 274 -19.12 10.01 -21.50
CA THR A 274 -18.15 10.80 -22.28
C THR A 274 -18.74 11.27 -23.62
N ARG A 275 -19.46 10.39 -24.33
CA ARG A 275 -20.12 10.76 -25.60
C ARG A 275 -21.19 11.83 -25.42
N LEU A 276 -21.96 11.79 -24.33
CA LEU A 276 -23.01 12.77 -24.05
C LEU A 276 -22.43 14.14 -23.69
N ALA A 277 -21.38 14.18 -22.86
CA ALA A 277 -20.65 15.41 -22.56
C ALA A 277 -20.14 16.09 -23.86
N ASN A 278 -19.50 15.31 -24.74
CA ASN A 278 -18.99 15.78 -26.03
C ASN A 278 -20.08 16.21 -27.03
N ARG A 279 -21.35 15.81 -26.84
CA ARG A 279 -22.47 16.30 -27.66
C ARG A 279 -23.02 17.62 -27.12
N GLY A 280 -23.11 17.77 -25.79
CA GLY A 280 -23.49 19.03 -25.15
C GLY A 280 -22.58 20.19 -25.57
N ASP A 281 -21.27 19.95 -25.61
CA ASP A 281 -20.28 20.95 -26.06
C ASP A 281 -20.45 21.39 -27.52
N ARG A 282 -20.99 20.51 -28.38
CA ARG A 282 -21.22 20.84 -29.80
C ARG A 282 -22.40 21.78 -30.01
N HIS A 283 -23.40 21.75 -29.11
CA HIS A 283 -24.57 22.64 -29.20
C HIS A 283 -24.30 24.07 -28.72
N HIS A 284 -23.17 24.32 -28.04
CA HIS A 284 -22.77 25.65 -27.54
C HIS A 284 -21.67 26.35 -28.36
N ARG A 285 -21.26 25.80 -29.52
CA ARG A 285 -20.20 26.41 -30.35
C ARG A 285 -20.78 27.16 -31.55
N HIS A 286 -20.72 28.49 -31.52
CA HIS A 286 -21.18 29.37 -32.60
C HIS A 286 -20.32 29.35 -33.88
N ASN A 287 -19.13 28.73 -33.89
CA ASN A 287 -18.16 28.85 -35.00
C ASN A 287 -17.73 27.53 -35.68
N GLY A 288 -18.44 26.42 -35.50
CA GLY A 288 -18.29 25.21 -36.33
C GLY A 288 -16.93 24.46 -36.30
N LYS A 289 -15.86 25.01 -35.71
CA LYS A 289 -14.57 24.33 -35.57
C LYS A 289 -14.55 23.44 -34.32
N ALA A 290 -14.56 22.14 -34.54
CA ALA A 290 -14.38 21.15 -33.48
C ALA A 290 -12.92 21.17 -32.99
N MET A 291 -12.66 21.81 -31.86
CA MET A 291 -11.52 21.39 -31.02
C MET A 291 -11.82 19.97 -30.56
N SER A 292 -10.95 19.03 -30.91
CA SER A 292 -11.00 17.63 -30.48
C SER A 292 -11.05 17.58 -28.96
N ALA A 293 -12.23 17.28 -28.40
CA ALA A 293 -12.35 17.06 -26.97
C ALA A 293 -11.54 15.81 -26.65
N THR A 294 -10.43 15.99 -25.94
CA THR A 294 -9.61 14.90 -25.41
C THR A 294 -10.55 13.95 -24.69
N THR A 295 -10.80 12.78 -25.27
CA THR A 295 -11.60 11.74 -24.63
C THR A 295 -10.82 11.29 -23.40
N GLY A 296 -11.11 11.86 -22.24
CA GLY A 296 -10.59 11.35 -20.98
C GLY A 296 -11.06 9.92 -20.85
N ALA A 297 -10.18 8.96 -21.15
CA ALA A 297 -10.45 7.56 -20.88
C ALA A 297 -10.67 7.43 -19.37
N ALA A 298 -11.54 6.51 -18.97
CA ALA A 298 -11.69 6.19 -17.56
C ALA A 298 -10.31 5.81 -16.99
N LYS A 299 -9.96 6.39 -15.85
CA LYS A 299 -8.71 6.10 -15.16
C LYS A 299 -8.85 4.78 -14.43
N ASP A 300 -7.93 3.86 -14.67
CA ASP A 300 -7.83 2.63 -13.87
C ASP A 300 -7.18 2.99 -12.53
N LEU A 301 -7.82 2.58 -11.45
CA LEU A 301 -7.32 2.70 -10.09
C LEU A 301 -6.95 1.30 -9.62
N ALA A 302 -5.69 1.12 -9.26
CA ALA A 302 -5.14 -0.14 -8.77
C ALA A 302 -4.59 0.06 -7.37
N ASN A 303 -4.66 -0.98 -6.55
CA ASN A 303 -4.06 -0.99 -5.24
C ASN A 303 -2.58 -1.37 -5.35
N GLY A 304 -1.68 -0.64 -4.71
CA GLY A 304 -0.23 -0.92 -4.69
C GLY A 304 0.15 -2.13 -3.84
N SER A 305 -0.54 -3.26 -4.00
CA SER A 305 -0.39 -4.47 -3.19
C SER A 305 0.72 -5.40 -3.66
N ASP A 306 1.32 -6.15 -2.74
CA ASP A 306 2.19 -7.28 -3.07
C ASP A 306 1.44 -8.46 -3.70
N ASN A 307 0.16 -8.66 -3.38
CA ASN A 307 -0.70 -9.60 -4.10
C ASN A 307 -0.85 -9.21 -5.58
N LEU A 308 -0.98 -7.91 -5.84
CA LEU A 308 -1.05 -7.40 -7.21
C LEU A 308 0.31 -7.50 -7.90
N LEU A 309 1.39 -7.16 -7.20
CA LEU A 309 2.78 -7.33 -7.66
C LEU A 309 3.03 -8.77 -8.10
N LEU A 310 2.69 -9.74 -7.26
CA LEU A 310 2.84 -11.16 -7.56
C LEU A 310 2.05 -11.54 -8.81
N THR A 311 0.74 -11.29 -8.80
CA THR A 311 -0.19 -11.89 -9.76
C THR A 311 -0.20 -11.19 -11.13
N GLN A 312 0.05 -9.88 -11.19
CA GLN A 312 0.02 -9.10 -12.44
C GLN A 312 1.39 -8.78 -13.02
N PHE A 313 2.47 -8.87 -12.23
CA PHE A 313 3.79 -8.47 -12.69
C PHE A 313 4.82 -9.60 -12.61
N MET A 314 5.02 -10.20 -11.44
CA MET A 314 6.02 -11.26 -11.26
C MET A 314 5.62 -12.54 -11.99
N ASP A 315 4.39 -13.01 -11.81
CA ASP A 315 3.90 -14.24 -12.41
C ASP A 315 4.01 -14.21 -13.95
N PRO A 316 3.50 -13.19 -14.66
CA PRO A 316 3.66 -13.09 -16.10
C PRO A 316 5.13 -13.02 -16.55
N ALA A 317 5.99 -12.29 -15.83
CA ALA A 317 7.41 -12.21 -16.13
C ALA A 317 8.08 -13.60 -16.04
N LEU A 318 7.73 -14.37 -15.02
CA LEU A 318 8.22 -15.72 -14.75
C LEU A 318 7.50 -16.82 -15.54
N GLY A 319 6.40 -16.52 -16.24
CA GLY A 319 5.58 -17.51 -16.94
C GLY A 319 4.69 -18.36 -16.02
N CYS A 320 4.43 -17.87 -14.81
CA CYS A 320 3.58 -18.47 -13.81
C CYS A 320 2.11 -18.10 -14.02
N LYS A 321 1.22 -18.84 -13.35
CA LYS A 321 -0.21 -18.59 -13.37
C LYS A 321 -0.73 -18.53 -11.94
N PRO A 322 -1.45 -17.46 -11.56
CA PRO A 322 -2.01 -17.36 -10.23
C PRO A 322 -3.19 -18.32 -10.05
N PHE A 323 -3.50 -18.64 -8.79
CA PHE A 323 -4.77 -19.28 -8.46
C PHE A 323 -5.90 -18.27 -8.65
N THR A 324 -6.93 -18.63 -9.43
CA THR A 324 -8.03 -17.71 -9.76
C THR A 324 -9.39 -18.34 -9.50
N ALA A 325 -10.40 -17.49 -9.29
CA ALA A 325 -11.81 -17.85 -9.23
C ALA A 325 -12.67 -16.85 -10.02
N PRO A 326 -13.91 -17.20 -10.40
CA PRO A 326 -14.80 -16.27 -11.09
C PRO A 326 -15.09 -15.03 -10.23
N ASP A 327 -14.82 -13.84 -10.77
CA ASP A 327 -15.15 -12.56 -10.15
C ASP A 327 -16.57 -12.12 -10.57
N GLN A 328 -17.48 -12.14 -9.60
CA GLN A 328 -18.88 -11.73 -9.79
C GLN A 328 -19.04 -10.24 -10.10
N SER A 329 -18.06 -9.41 -9.73
CA SER A 329 -18.03 -7.98 -10.05
C SER A 329 -17.34 -7.67 -11.39
N GLY A 330 -16.53 -8.59 -11.90
CA GLY A 330 -15.75 -8.53 -13.13
C GLY A 330 -16.28 -9.44 -14.24
N ASP A 331 -17.61 -9.49 -14.43
CA ASP A 331 -18.27 -10.25 -15.49
C ASP A 331 -18.06 -11.79 -15.45
N GLY A 332 -17.66 -12.33 -14.30
CA GLY A 332 -17.36 -13.76 -14.13
C GLY A 332 -16.00 -14.19 -14.68
N HIS A 333 -15.17 -13.24 -15.13
CA HIS A 333 -13.80 -13.52 -15.53
C HIS A 333 -13.00 -14.04 -14.34
N ALA A 334 -12.06 -14.95 -14.61
CA ALA A 334 -11.17 -15.48 -13.60
C ALA A 334 -10.24 -14.37 -13.11
N ALA A 335 -10.23 -14.13 -11.80
CA ALA A 335 -9.36 -13.16 -11.14
C ALA A 335 -8.65 -13.83 -9.95
N SER A 336 -7.45 -13.36 -9.63
CA SER A 336 -6.87 -13.65 -8.31
C SER A 336 -7.54 -12.78 -7.24
N ALA A 337 -7.18 -13.02 -6.00
CA ALA A 337 -7.58 -12.28 -4.82
C ALA A 337 -6.61 -12.61 -3.69
N LEU A 338 -6.44 -11.73 -2.71
CA LEU A 338 -5.58 -11.96 -1.55
C LEU A 338 -5.91 -13.30 -0.91
N ALA A 339 -7.19 -13.60 -0.73
CA ALA A 339 -7.62 -14.85 -0.13
C ALA A 339 -7.17 -16.10 -0.93
N LEU A 340 -7.11 -16.00 -2.26
CA LEU A 340 -6.68 -17.10 -3.12
C LEU A 340 -5.15 -17.25 -3.09
N ASP A 341 -4.43 -16.14 -3.11
CA ASP A 341 -2.98 -16.13 -3.00
C ASP A 341 -2.53 -16.74 -1.66
N GLU A 342 -3.20 -16.40 -0.55
CA GLU A 342 -2.92 -16.98 0.76
C GLU A 342 -3.26 -18.45 0.86
N LEU A 343 -4.37 -18.90 0.25
CA LEU A 343 -4.68 -20.34 0.18
C LEU A 343 -3.63 -21.10 -0.65
N SER A 344 -3.13 -20.50 -1.74
CA SER A 344 -2.05 -21.05 -2.55
C SER A 344 -0.75 -21.15 -1.74
N ALA A 345 -0.38 -20.07 -1.05
CA ALA A 345 0.81 -20.00 -0.22
C ALA A 345 0.77 -21.00 0.94
N ALA A 346 -0.36 -21.08 1.66
CA ALA A 346 -0.55 -22.02 2.76
C ALA A 346 -0.50 -23.49 2.30
N ALA A 347 -1.01 -23.80 1.12
CA ALA A 347 -1.00 -25.16 0.59
C ALA A 347 0.39 -25.59 0.06
N HIS A 348 1.12 -24.67 -0.58
CA HIS A 348 2.22 -25.06 -1.46
C HIS A 348 3.58 -24.45 -1.16
N GLN A 349 3.66 -23.30 -0.46
CA GLN A 349 4.95 -22.68 -0.16
C GLN A 349 5.81 -23.63 0.69
N LYS A 350 7.08 -23.76 0.34
CA LYS A 350 8.08 -24.53 1.08
C LYS A 350 9.07 -23.60 1.77
N THR A 351 9.80 -24.14 2.74
CA THR A 351 10.84 -23.39 3.45
C THR A 351 11.91 -22.89 2.47
N PRO A 352 12.39 -21.64 2.61
CA PRO A 352 11.98 -20.67 3.63
C PRO A 352 10.60 -20.04 3.34
N ILE A 353 9.80 -19.83 4.40
CA ILE A 353 8.44 -19.25 4.31
C ILE A 353 8.48 -17.84 4.90
N ALA A 354 8.19 -16.83 4.09
CA ALA A 354 8.09 -15.44 4.52
C ALA A 354 6.79 -15.24 5.29
N LEU A 355 6.89 -15.21 6.63
CA LEU A 355 5.80 -14.85 7.52
C LEU A 355 6.04 -13.45 8.07
N VAL A 356 5.00 -12.62 8.12
CA VAL A 356 5.06 -11.24 8.62
C VAL A 356 5.81 -11.19 9.96
N PRO A 357 6.97 -10.52 10.05
CA PRO A 357 7.79 -10.50 11.26
C PRO A 357 7.25 -9.48 12.27
N ARG A 358 7.69 -9.56 13.54
CA ARG A 358 7.17 -8.70 14.62
C ARG A 358 7.65 -7.25 14.54
N ASN A 359 8.70 -6.97 13.78
CA ASN A 359 9.22 -5.64 13.49
C ASN A 359 8.64 -5.04 12.20
N ASP A 360 7.69 -5.73 11.57
CA ASP A 360 6.92 -5.18 10.46
C ASP A 360 6.20 -3.89 10.88
N PRO A 361 6.32 -2.77 10.14
CA PRO A 361 5.71 -1.48 10.49
C PRO A 361 4.19 -1.53 10.74
N MET A 362 3.46 -2.36 10.01
CA MET A 362 2.01 -2.53 10.18
C MET A 362 1.66 -3.30 11.44
N THR A 363 2.60 -4.03 12.02
CA THR A 363 2.42 -4.78 13.27
C THR A 363 3.01 -4.08 14.51
N LEU A 364 3.63 -2.90 14.34
CA LEU A 364 4.13 -2.11 15.47
C LEU A 364 3.01 -1.38 16.22
N VAL A 365 3.18 -1.19 17.52
CA VAL A 365 2.38 -0.29 18.36
C VAL A 365 3.32 0.77 18.92
N ASP A 366 3.09 2.03 18.56
CA ASP A 366 3.96 3.16 18.95
C ASP A 366 5.45 2.90 18.68
N GLY A 367 5.76 2.31 17.52
CA GLY A 367 7.11 1.97 17.09
C GLY A 367 7.74 0.76 17.81
N ARG A 368 6.98 0.02 18.62
CA ARG A 368 7.45 -1.18 19.34
C ARG A 368 6.79 -2.45 18.81
N THR A 369 7.53 -3.55 18.84
CA THR A 369 7.02 -4.86 18.41
C THR A 369 5.84 -5.30 19.29
N SER A 370 4.85 -5.96 18.69
CA SER A 370 3.64 -6.40 19.41
C SER A 370 3.16 -7.76 18.89
N VAL A 371 3.36 -8.81 19.70
CA VAL A 371 2.87 -10.17 19.38
C VAL A 371 1.37 -10.17 19.12
N ALA A 372 0.59 -9.40 19.89
CA ALA A 372 -0.85 -9.31 19.72
C ALA A 372 -1.24 -8.71 18.37
N LYS A 373 -0.58 -7.62 17.94
CA LYS A 373 -0.87 -6.98 16.65
C LYS A 373 -0.37 -7.83 15.49
N THR A 374 0.82 -8.43 15.59
CA THR A 374 1.33 -9.38 14.59
C THR A 374 0.39 -10.59 14.44
N ASN A 375 -0.10 -11.17 15.54
CA ASN A 375 -1.07 -12.28 15.47
C ASN A 375 -2.42 -11.85 14.88
N ALA A 376 -2.90 -10.64 15.20
CA ALA A 376 -4.11 -10.11 14.60
C ALA A 376 -3.96 -9.92 13.09
N TYR A 377 -2.78 -9.47 12.64
CA TYR A 377 -2.46 -9.34 11.22
C TYR A 377 -2.38 -10.71 10.54
N ARG A 378 -1.54 -11.62 11.06
CA ARG A 378 -1.33 -12.98 10.53
C ARG A 378 -2.62 -13.78 10.41
N ALA A 379 -3.54 -13.64 11.38
CA ALA A 379 -4.86 -14.28 11.32
C ALA A 379 -5.71 -13.78 10.14
N GLY A 380 -5.50 -12.54 9.70
CA GLY A 380 -6.15 -11.94 8.53
C GLY A 380 -5.67 -12.49 7.19
N VAL A 381 -4.52 -13.18 7.16
CA VAL A 381 -3.85 -13.69 5.95
C VAL A 381 -3.48 -15.17 6.07
N ASP A 382 -4.22 -15.94 6.89
CA ASP A 382 -4.02 -17.38 7.13
C ASP A 382 -2.59 -17.80 7.49
N MET A 383 -1.86 -16.92 8.18
CA MET A 383 -0.52 -17.22 8.67
C MET A 383 -0.59 -17.77 10.11
N PRO A 384 0.29 -18.71 10.49
CA PRO A 384 0.36 -19.21 11.85
C PRO A 384 0.74 -18.10 12.84
N ALA A 385 0.16 -18.13 14.03
CA ALA A 385 0.50 -17.22 15.11
C ALA A 385 2.00 -17.30 15.46
N VAL A 386 2.55 -16.19 15.96
CA VAL A 386 3.89 -16.15 16.55
C VAL A 386 4.03 -17.26 17.60
N GLY A 387 5.12 -18.02 17.52
CA GLY A 387 5.41 -19.16 18.39
C GLY A 387 4.83 -20.49 17.90
N ALA A 388 3.96 -20.50 16.89
CA ALA A 388 3.49 -21.72 16.23
C ALA A 388 4.46 -22.14 15.10
N GLY A 389 5.70 -22.47 15.47
CA GLY A 389 6.75 -22.92 14.53
C GLY A 389 7.65 -21.81 13.94
N ALA A 390 7.33 -20.53 14.20
CA ALA A 390 8.20 -19.39 13.92
C ALA A 390 7.89 -18.22 14.86
N ASP A 391 8.92 -17.60 15.45
CA ASP A 391 8.78 -16.55 16.46
C ASP A 391 8.61 -15.14 15.87
N GLY A 392 8.52 -15.03 14.54
CA GLY A 392 8.45 -13.74 13.85
C GLY A 392 9.67 -12.87 14.12
N ASP A 393 10.85 -13.47 14.21
CA ASP A 393 12.11 -12.78 14.44
C ASP A 393 12.53 -11.98 13.18
N GLY A 394 12.66 -10.67 13.36
CA GLY A 394 13.08 -9.75 12.30
C GLY A 394 14.51 -10.01 11.82
N ALA A 395 15.43 -10.41 12.71
CA ALA A 395 16.81 -10.69 12.30
C ALA A 395 16.87 -11.94 11.42
N ALA A 396 16.13 -12.99 11.76
CA ALA A 396 15.97 -14.18 10.93
C ALA A 396 15.30 -13.86 9.58
N PHE A 397 14.27 -13.01 9.57
CA PHE A 397 13.62 -12.55 8.33
C PHE A 397 14.61 -11.81 7.42
N CYS A 398 15.29 -10.78 7.93
CA CYS A 398 16.31 -10.02 7.20
C CYS A 398 17.43 -10.95 6.70
N THR A 399 17.93 -11.85 7.55
CA THR A 399 18.97 -12.81 7.17
C THR A 399 18.52 -13.66 5.99
N THR A 400 17.30 -14.18 6.03
CA THR A 400 16.77 -15.03 4.96
C THR A 400 16.56 -14.23 3.68
N LEU A 401 15.88 -13.09 3.75
CA LEU A 401 15.62 -12.24 2.60
C LEU A 401 16.91 -11.85 1.85
N PHE A 402 17.96 -11.47 2.58
CA PHE A 402 19.17 -10.91 1.96
C PHE A 402 20.33 -11.91 1.76
N ARG A 403 20.33 -13.08 2.42
CA ARG A 403 21.39 -14.11 2.24
C ARG A 403 20.93 -15.35 1.48
N ASP A 404 19.68 -15.76 1.63
CA ASP A 404 19.19 -17.02 1.08
C ASP A 404 19.08 -16.94 -0.46
N PRO A 405 19.46 -17.99 -1.22
CA PRO A 405 19.24 -18.04 -2.66
C PRO A 405 17.78 -17.84 -3.09
N ALA A 406 16.80 -18.21 -2.26
CA ALA A 406 15.37 -18.04 -2.50
C ALA A 406 14.86 -16.62 -2.18
N GLY A 407 15.67 -15.78 -1.53
CA GLY A 407 15.34 -14.37 -1.25
C GLY A 407 15.69 -13.44 -2.42
N ILE A 408 16.21 -12.25 -2.09
CA ILE A 408 16.53 -11.20 -3.08
C ILE A 408 17.49 -11.69 -4.18
N ARG A 409 18.34 -12.67 -3.87
CA ARG A 409 19.27 -13.27 -4.82
C ARG A 409 18.57 -13.90 -6.03
N ARG A 410 17.36 -14.45 -5.86
CA ARG A 410 16.54 -14.95 -6.96
C ARG A 410 16.18 -13.82 -7.93
N VAL A 411 15.73 -12.68 -7.40
CA VAL A 411 15.38 -11.50 -8.22
C VAL A 411 16.56 -11.02 -9.06
N PHE A 412 17.75 -10.97 -8.47
CA PHE A 412 18.97 -10.59 -9.20
C PHE A 412 19.41 -11.62 -10.24
N LYS A 413 19.22 -12.91 -9.97
CA LYS A 413 19.46 -13.97 -10.96
C LYS A 413 18.53 -13.83 -12.17
N ASP A 414 17.29 -13.43 -11.92
CA ASP A 414 16.25 -13.27 -12.93
C ASP A 414 16.15 -11.86 -13.52
N LYS A 415 17.15 -11.00 -13.27
CA LYS A 415 17.22 -9.60 -13.75
C LYS A 415 16.75 -9.45 -15.20
N LYS A 416 17.26 -10.26 -16.12
CA LYS A 416 16.91 -10.20 -17.56
C LYS A 416 15.44 -10.50 -17.85
N LEU A 417 14.77 -11.29 -17.02
CA LEU A 417 13.33 -11.55 -17.15
C LEU A 417 12.54 -10.33 -16.68
N PHE A 418 12.92 -9.77 -15.54
CA PHE A 418 12.22 -8.64 -14.91
C PHE A 418 12.49 -7.29 -15.60
N GLU A 419 13.64 -7.08 -16.22
CA GLU A 419 13.92 -5.88 -17.03
C GLU A 419 13.01 -5.75 -18.26
N LYS A 420 12.48 -6.88 -18.74
CA LYS A 420 11.55 -6.91 -19.89
C LYS A 420 10.09 -6.71 -19.48
N ALA A 421 9.80 -6.77 -18.18
CA ALA A 421 8.45 -6.61 -17.65
C ALA A 421 8.19 -5.16 -17.23
N PRO A 422 6.94 -4.67 -17.39
CA PRO A 422 6.59 -3.31 -16.97
C PRO A 422 6.72 -3.15 -15.45
N SER A 423 7.05 -1.94 -15.01
CA SER A 423 7.01 -1.60 -13.59
C SER A 423 5.57 -1.45 -13.09
N PRO A 424 5.24 -1.94 -11.88
CA PRO A 424 4.01 -1.59 -11.18
C PRO A 424 3.88 -0.10 -10.88
N ASP A 425 5.01 0.55 -10.61
CA ASP A 425 5.11 1.99 -10.43
C ASP A 425 6.21 2.59 -11.32
N PRO A 426 5.83 3.12 -12.51
CA PRO A 426 6.75 3.80 -13.41
C PRO A 426 7.41 5.07 -12.83
N ALA A 427 6.86 5.64 -11.75
CA ALA A 427 7.45 6.79 -11.05
C ALA A 427 8.58 6.37 -10.09
N THR A 428 8.68 5.09 -9.75
CA THR A 428 9.79 4.52 -8.97
C THR A 428 10.88 3.94 -9.88
N ALA A 429 10.47 3.13 -10.87
CA ALA A 429 11.38 2.44 -11.77
C ALA A 429 10.75 2.23 -13.15
N PRO A 430 11.50 2.23 -14.26
CA PRO A 430 10.95 2.04 -15.59
C PRO A 430 10.59 0.57 -15.90
N ASN A 431 11.11 -0.39 -15.12
CA ASN A 431 10.86 -1.82 -15.31
C ASN A 431 10.71 -2.55 -13.96
N LEU A 432 10.22 -3.79 -14.01
CA LEU A 432 9.95 -4.58 -12.80
C LEU A 432 11.24 -4.90 -12.01
N PHE A 433 12.38 -5.08 -12.67
CA PHE A 433 13.64 -5.35 -11.95
C PHE A 433 14.03 -4.18 -11.04
N GLY A 434 14.04 -2.96 -11.58
CA GLY A 434 14.34 -1.76 -10.80
C GLY A 434 13.33 -1.54 -9.67
N PHE A 435 12.06 -1.86 -9.91
CA PHE A 435 11.02 -1.79 -8.87
C PHE A 435 11.28 -2.78 -7.73
N LEU A 436 11.49 -4.07 -8.03
CA LEU A 436 11.77 -5.09 -7.02
C LEU A 436 13.07 -4.79 -6.25
N ALA A 437 14.11 -4.29 -6.93
CA ALA A 437 15.33 -3.87 -6.24
C ALA A 437 15.08 -2.68 -5.31
N SER A 438 14.29 -1.69 -5.73
CA SER A 438 13.90 -0.56 -4.87
C SER A 438 13.12 -1.03 -3.64
N ARG A 439 12.18 -1.97 -3.81
CA ARG A 439 11.40 -2.54 -2.71
C ARG A 439 12.29 -3.27 -1.71
N ALA A 440 13.21 -4.12 -2.19
CA ALA A 440 14.16 -4.81 -1.30
C ALA A 440 15.04 -3.82 -0.50
N ASN A 441 15.53 -2.75 -1.13
CA ASN A 441 16.30 -1.70 -0.45
C ASN A 441 15.46 -0.99 0.62
N GLN A 442 14.19 -0.68 0.33
CA GLN A 442 13.26 -0.10 1.29
C GLN A 442 12.97 -1.05 2.45
N THR A 443 12.74 -2.34 2.18
CA THR A 443 12.51 -3.37 3.20
C THR A 443 13.69 -3.51 4.15
N PHE A 444 14.94 -3.38 3.66
CA PHE A 444 16.13 -3.37 4.51
C PHE A 444 16.04 -2.26 5.58
N THR A 445 15.60 -1.07 5.16
CA THR A 445 15.41 0.09 6.04
C THR A 445 14.19 -0.07 6.95
N ASN A 446 13.04 -0.46 6.40
CA ASN A 446 11.76 -0.55 7.11
C ASN A 446 11.81 -1.55 8.27
N LEU A 447 12.51 -2.66 8.09
CA LEU A 447 12.71 -3.66 9.12
C LEU A 447 13.86 -3.36 10.08
N GLY A 448 14.66 -2.32 9.82
CA GLY A 448 15.88 -2.03 10.58
C GLY A 448 16.92 -3.14 10.45
N CYS A 449 17.05 -3.73 9.25
CA CYS A 449 17.98 -4.82 9.00
C CYS A 449 19.45 -4.40 9.21
N ASP A 450 19.75 -3.11 9.10
CA ASP A 450 21.07 -2.55 9.41
C ASP A 450 21.48 -2.82 10.86
N GLN A 451 20.58 -2.52 11.80
CA GLN A 451 20.79 -2.72 13.23
C GLN A 451 20.72 -4.22 13.58
N LEU A 452 19.77 -4.94 13.00
CA LEU A 452 19.54 -6.35 13.30
C LEU A 452 20.66 -7.26 12.80
N LEU A 453 21.25 -6.94 11.64
CA LEU A 453 22.32 -7.72 11.03
C LEU A 453 23.71 -7.13 11.29
N GLY A 454 23.79 -5.89 11.77
CA GLY A 454 25.05 -5.14 11.88
C GLY A 454 25.73 -5.00 10.52
N ALA A 455 24.96 -4.74 9.46
CA ALA A 455 25.42 -4.72 8.08
C ALA A 455 24.84 -3.55 7.28
N ALA A 456 25.56 -3.08 6.26
CA ALA A 456 25.00 -2.14 5.30
C ALA A 456 24.02 -2.85 4.36
N ASP A 457 23.08 -2.09 3.76
CA ASP A 457 22.16 -2.60 2.76
C ASP A 457 22.94 -3.17 1.56
N PRO A 458 22.78 -4.46 1.23
CA PRO A 458 23.50 -5.08 0.13
C PRO A 458 22.95 -4.67 -1.25
N VAL A 459 21.75 -4.10 -1.33
CA VAL A 459 21.10 -3.69 -2.57
C VAL A 459 21.49 -2.26 -2.92
N VAL A 460 22.43 -2.11 -3.86
CA VAL A 460 22.92 -0.80 -4.30
C VAL A 460 22.17 -0.39 -5.56
N LEU A 461 21.33 0.65 -5.45
CA LEU A 461 20.51 1.18 -6.53
C LEU A 461 21.31 2.12 -7.44
N THR A 462 21.03 2.05 -8.74
CA THR A 462 21.46 3.03 -9.75
C THR A 462 20.25 3.82 -10.22
N THR A 463 20.31 5.14 -10.05
CA THR A 463 19.23 6.05 -10.44
C THR A 463 19.63 6.93 -11.62
N ASN A 464 18.67 7.26 -12.49
CA ASN A 464 18.88 8.26 -13.54
C ASN A 464 18.72 9.70 -12.99
N ALA A 465 18.87 10.70 -13.88
CA ALA A 465 18.77 12.12 -13.51
C ALA A 465 17.38 12.53 -12.97
N ASN A 466 16.34 11.74 -13.24
CA ASN A 466 14.98 11.97 -12.73
C ASN A 466 14.72 11.23 -11.41
N GLY A 467 15.72 10.55 -10.84
CA GLY A 467 15.61 9.77 -9.61
C GLY A 467 15.00 8.37 -9.79
N LEU A 468 14.69 7.94 -11.02
CA LEU A 468 14.13 6.61 -11.27
C LEU A 468 15.22 5.54 -11.14
N VAL A 469 14.91 4.44 -10.46
CA VAL A 469 15.82 3.29 -10.31
C VAL A 469 15.90 2.53 -11.63
N THR A 470 17.02 2.68 -12.36
CA THR A 470 17.22 2.05 -13.67
C THR A 470 17.96 0.72 -13.60
N ASP A 471 18.75 0.52 -12.56
CA ASP A 471 19.50 -0.72 -12.32
C ASP A 471 19.79 -0.88 -10.82
N ALA A 472 20.28 -2.04 -10.41
CA ALA A 472 20.81 -2.31 -9.09
C ALA A 472 21.86 -3.42 -9.15
N VAL A 473 22.75 -3.44 -8.16
CA VAL A 473 23.69 -4.54 -7.92
C VAL A 473 23.55 -5.07 -6.50
N LEU A 474 23.71 -6.37 -6.33
CA LEU A 474 23.73 -7.01 -5.02
C LEU A 474 25.19 -7.19 -4.59
N THR A 475 25.55 -6.55 -3.49
CA THR A 475 26.86 -6.67 -2.85
C THR A 475 26.83 -7.72 -1.74
N ALA A 476 28.01 -8.15 -1.28
CA ALA A 476 28.07 -9.01 -0.11
C ALA A 476 27.59 -8.23 1.12
N LEU A 477 26.69 -8.83 1.91
CA LEU A 477 26.31 -8.35 3.24
C LEU A 477 27.56 -8.27 4.11
N SER A 478 28.18 -7.09 4.13
CA SER A 478 29.39 -6.80 4.87
C SER A 478 28.99 -6.30 6.24
N GLN A 479 29.70 -6.72 7.30
CA GLN A 479 29.51 -6.14 8.62
C GLN A 479 29.82 -4.64 8.53
N THR A 480 28.92 -3.80 9.01
CA THR A 480 29.16 -2.36 9.14
C THR A 480 30.40 -2.22 10.02
N PRO A 481 31.44 -1.47 9.59
CA PRO A 481 32.57 -1.19 10.46
C PRO A 481 32.04 -0.63 11.79
N PRO A 482 32.54 -1.05 12.96
CA PRO A 482 32.16 -0.41 14.21
C PRO A 482 32.38 1.10 14.07
N PRO A 483 31.48 1.96 14.61
CA PRO A 483 31.64 3.40 14.51
C PRO A 483 33.04 3.74 15.04
N GLY A 484 33.90 4.21 14.14
CA GLY A 484 35.34 4.23 14.33
C GLY A 484 35.71 4.93 15.63
N GLY A 485 36.44 4.19 16.46
CA GLY A 485 37.36 4.79 17.41
C GLY A 485 38.26 5.79 16.68
N ALA A 486 38.55 6.88 17.36
CA ALA A 486 39.35 7.99 16.86
C ALA A 486 40.56 7.49 16.06
N SER A 487 40.57 7.78 14.76
CA SER A 487 41.79 7.70 13.96
C SER A 487 42.78 8.72 14.55
N PRO A 488 44.06 8.37 14.73
CA PRO A 488 45.03 9.26 15.36
C PRO A 488 45.18 10.52 14.50
N SER A 489 44.91 11.68 15.10
CA SER A 489 45.19 12.98 14.49
C SER A 489 46.63 13.01 14.02
N ALA A 490 46.83 13.26 12.72
CA ALA A 490 48.09 13.73 12.20
C ALA A 490 48.46 15.03 12.95
N SER A 491 49.57 14.99 13.69
CA SER A 491 50.15 16.18 14.28
C SER A 491 50.66 17.11 13.18
N PRO A 492 50.45 18.44 13.28
CA PRO A 492 51.05 19.39 12.37
C PRO A 492 52.55 19.51 12.67
N SER A 493 53.38 19.25 11.66
CA SER A 493 54.83 19.45 11.70
C SER A 493 55.17 20.93 11.74
N THR A 494 55.97 21.32 12.73
CA THR A 494 56.66 22.62 12.84
C THR A 494 57.81 22.72 11.82
N PRO A 495 58.11 23.92 11.28
CA PRO A 495 59.21 24.11 10.33
C PRO A 495 60.53 24.38 11.06
N SER A 496 61.60 23.66 10.71
CA SER A 496 62.98 23.99 11.09
C SER A 496 63.83 24.29 9.86
N ALA A 497 64.56 25.40 9.97
CA ALA A 497 65.39 26.02 8.96
C ALA A 497 66.78 25.37 8.80
N GLY A 498 67.37 25.58 7.62
CA GLY A 498 68.81 25.43 7.33
C GLY A 498 69.08 24.51 6.13
N LYS A 499 69.95 24.79 5.17
CA LYS A 499 70.91 25.89 4.91
C LYS A 499 71.27 25.82 3.42
N ASN A 500 71.66 26.97 2.87
CA ASN A 500 72.19 27.16 1.53
C ASN A 500 73.44 26.31 1.22
N THR A 501 73.50 25.86 -0.03
CA THR A 501 74.67 25.59 -0.91
C THR A 501 75.72 26.72 -0.83
N SER A 502 77.02 26.65 -1.15
CA SER A 502 78.03 25.73 -1.76
C SER A 502 79.40 26.51 -1.65
N PRO A 503 80.59 26.16 -2.23
CA PRO A 503 80.85 25.29 -3.38
C PRO A 503 82.13 24.41 -3.36
N MET A 504 82.14 23.44 -4.28
CA MET A 504 83.19 23.30 -5.30
C MET A 504 82.51 23.08 -6.66
#